data_AF-A0A7X4GRA1-F1
#
_entry.id   AF-A0A7X4GRA1-F1
#
_cell.length_a   1.000
_cell.length_b   1.000
_cell.length_c   1.000
_cell.angle_alpha   90.00
_cell.angle_beta   90.00
_cell.angle_gamma   90.00
#
_symmetry.space_group_name_H-M   'P 1'
#
loop_
_entity.id
_entity.type
_entity.pdbx_description
1 polymer ?
#
loop_
_entity_poly.entity_id
_entity_poly.type
_entity_poly.pdbx_seq_one_letter_code
_entity_poly.pdbx_strand_id
1 'polypeptide(L)'
;MKSIPDTASHYKSTAVFTEDSIPAALQRSHTTAAGVWGRITILEGSLLYRITDARVPAEEVLLTPEQHGVVEPQIEHEVKLVGPVRFQVDFHR
;
A
#
# COMPACT_ATOMS: atom_id res chain seq x y z
N MET A 1 -6.59 -0.93 12.56
CA MET A 1 -5.79 -0.63 11.35
C MET A 1 -5.29 0.80 11.47
N LYS A 2 -4.07 1.09 10.99
CA LYS A 2 -3.53 2.46 11.02
C LYS A 2 -4.42 3.38 10.17
N SER A 3 -4.47 4.67 10.52
CA SER A 3 -5.27 5.67 9.81
C SER A 3 -4.36 6.78 9.30
N ILE A 4 -4.67 7.31 8.11
CA ILE A 4 -4.04 8.52 7.60
C ILE A 4 -4.55 9.70 8.45
N PRO A 5 -3.67 10.60 8.93
CA PRO A 5 -4.09 11.76 9.71
C PRO A 5 -5.07 12.65 8.94
N ASP A 6 -6.10 13.17 9.62
CA ASP A 6 -7.11 14.05 8.99
C ASP A 6 -6.52 15.36 8.43
N THR A 7 -5.32 15.73 8.89
CA THR A 7 -4.56 16.88 8.39
C THR A 7 -3.89 16.61 7.04
N ALA A 8 -3.73 15.34 6.65
CA ALA A 8 -3.06 14.96 5.41
C ALA A 8 -4.06 15.00 4.24
N SER A 9 -3.73 15.76 3.21
CA SER A 9 -4.54 15.94 2.02
C SER A 9 -4.09 15.02 0.89
N HIS A 10 -5.05 14.41 0.20
CA HIS A 10 -4.79 13.69 -1.05
C HIS A 10 -4.14 14.62 -2.08
N TYR A 11 -3.13 14.13 -2.80
CA TYR A 11 -2.50 14.91 -3.88
C TYR A 11 -2.21 14.13 -5.16
N LYS A 12 -2.19 12.79 -5.11
CA LYS A 12 -1.89 11.95 -6.27
C LYS A 12 -2.45 10.55 -6.08
N SER A 13 -2.89 9.94 -7.18
CA SER A 13 -3.18 8.51 -7.26
C SER A 13 -2.34 7.87 -8.37
N THR A 14 -2.03 6.59 -8.23
CA THR A 14 -1.48 5.79 -9.35
C THR A 14 -2.57 5.51 -10.39
N ALA A 15 -2.17 4.98 -11.54
CA ALA A 15 -3.11 4.21 -12.35
C ALA A 15 -3.59 2.97 -11.57
N VAL A 16 -4.67 2.34 -12.04
CA VAL A 16 -5.08 1.03 -11.53
C VAL A 16 -4.07 -0.01 -12.02
N PHE A 17 -3.49 -0.74 -11.09
CA PHE A 17 -2.65 -1.89 -11.35
C PHE A 17 -3.46 -3.18 -11.32
N THR A 18 -2.95 -4.16 -12.06
CA THR A 18 -3.41 -5.54 -12.10
C THR A 18 -2.26 -6.49 -11.75
N GLU A 19 -2.54 -7.79 -11.65
CA GLU A 19 -1.51 -8.82 -11.52
C GLU A 19 -0.44 -8.76 -12.63
N ASP A 20 -0.82 -8.31 -13.83
CA ASP A 20 0.07 -8.23 -14.99
C ASP A 20 0.79 -6.89 -15.12
N SER A 21 0.24 -5.82 -14.52
CA SER A 21 0.72 -4.44 -14.72
C SER A 21 1.35 -3.81 -13.48
N ILE A 22 1.29 -4.50 -12.33
CA ILE A 22 1.94 -4.05 -11.10
C ILE A 22 3.46 -3.86 -11.32
N PRO A 23 4.03 -2.69 -11.01
CA PRO A 23 5.47 -2.49 -11.08
C PRO A 23 6.21 -3.42 -10.11
N ALA A 24 7.25 -4.11 -10.59
CA ALA A 24 8.07 -5.01 -9.78
C ALA A 24 8.68 -4.34 -8.53
N ALA A 25 8.87 -3.01 -8.57
CA ALA A 25 9.34 -2.24 -7.42
C ALA A 25 8.37 -2.28 -6.23
N LEU A 26 7.05 -2.37 -6.45
CA LEU A 26 6.07 -2.46 -5.36
C LEU A 26 6.11 -3.83 -4.67
N GLN A 27 6.62 -4.85 -5.36
CA GLN A 27 6.77 -6.22 -4.82
C GLN A 27 8.11 -6.46 -4.11
N ARG A 28 8.88 -5.40 -3.90
CA ARG A 28 10.14 -5.41 -3.15
C ARG A 28 10.04 -4.38 -2.03
N SER A 29 10.79 -4.59 -0.94
CA SER A 29 10.87 -3.63 0.15
C SER A 29 11.21 -2.22 -0.37
N HIS A 30 10.34 -1.26 -0.08
CA HIS A 30 10.50 0.15 -0.44
C HIS A 30 9.77 1.05 0.57
N THR A 31 9.92 2.37 0.42
CA THR A 31 9.31 3.37 1.31
C THR A 31 8.59 4.45 0.52
N THR A 32 7.62 5.11 1.15
CA THR A 32 7.19 6.45 0.73
C THR A 32 8.18 7.51 1.24
N ALA A 33 8.12 8.71 0.68
CA ALA A 33 8.93 9.84 1.14
C ALA A 33 8.49 10.33 2.54
N ALA A 34 9.36 11.09 3.21
CA ALA A 34 9.02 11.75 4.48
C ALA A 34 7.74 12.60 4.34
N GLY A 35 6.84 12.47 5.31
CA GLY A 35 5.52 13.14 5.30
C GLY A 35 4.52 12.59 4.28
N VAL A 36 4.86 11.57 3.48
CA VAL A 36 3.95 10.99 2.49
C VAL A 36 3.34 9.70 3.00
N TRP A 37 2.03 9.71 3.14
CA TRP A 37 1.22 8.55 3.47
C TRP A 37 0.73 7.87 2.19
N GLY A 38 0.67 6.55 2.20
CA GLY A 38 0.07 5.76 1.12
C GLY A 38 -1.22 5.07 1.58
N ARG A 39 -2.24 5.05 0.74
CA ARG A 39 -3.43 4.22 0.92
C ARG A 39 -3.54 3.23 -0.24
N ILE A 40 -3.50 1.95 0.05
CA ILE A 40 -3.66 0.88 -0.95
C ILE A 40 -5.12 0.45 -0.95
N THR A 41 -5.85 0.74 -2.02
CA THR A 41 -7.27 0.38 -2.16
C THR A 41 -7.43 -0.71 -3.20
N ILE A 42 -8.01 -1.83 -2.78
CA ILE A 42 -8.39 -2.92 -3.67
C ILE A 42 -9.75 -2.59 -4.29
N LEU A 43 -9.84 -2.71 -5.60
CA LEU A 43 -11.08 -2.59 -6.36
C LEU A 43 -11.70 -3.96 -6.62
N GLU A 44 -10.85 -4.97 -6.83
CA GLU A 44 -11.25 -6.35 -7.10
C GLU A 44 -10.13 -7.31 -6.68
N GLY A 45 -10.49 -8.50 -6.21
CA GLY A 45 -9.53 -9.52 -5.81
C GLY A 45 -8.86 -9.23 -4.46
N SER A 46 -7.58 -9.55 -4.32
CA SER A 46 -6.86 -9.36 -3.06
C SER A 46 -5.35 -9.19 -3.25
N LEU A 47 -4.71 -8.52 -2.29
CA LEU A 47 -3.27 -8.25 -2.30
C LEU A 47 -2.70 -8.43 -0.89
N LEU A 48 -1.58 -9.12 -0.73
CA LEU A 48 -0.93 -9.22 0.58
C LEU A 48 -0.02 -8.02 0.79
N TYR A 49 -0.32 -7.17 1.77
CA TYR A 49 0.52 -6.07 2.22
C TYR A 49 1.40 -6.53 3.40
N ARG A 50 2.68 -6.18 3.37
CA ARG A 50 3.66 -6.60 4.37
C ARG A 50 4.51 -5.42 4.82
N ILE A 51 4.64 -5.24 6.13
CA ILE A 51 5.63 -4.34 6.73
C ILE A 51 6.91 -5.15 6.94
N THR A 52 7.99 -4.72 6.28
CA THR A 52 9.30 -5.39 6.28
C THR A 52 10.36 -4.63 7.07
N ASP A 53 10.00 -3.48 7.61
CA ASP A 53 10.89 -2.59 8.34
C ASP A 53 11.29 -3.16 9.71
N ALA A 54 12.59 -3.32 9.95
CA ALA A 54 13.12 -3.86 11.21
C ALA A 54 12.90 -2.94 12.44
N ARG A 55 12.52 -1.67 12.24
CA ARG A 55 12.28 -0.71 13.32
C ARG A 55 10.90 -0.85 13.96
N VAL A 56 9.99 -1.58 13.32
CA VAL A 56 8.62 -1.82 13.80
C VAL A 56 8.30 -3.31 13.76
N PRO A 57 7.28 -3.79 14.50
CA PRO A 57 6.86 -5.18 14.39
C PRO A 57 6.45 -5.53 12.96
N ALA A 58 6.86 -6.72 12.51
CA ALA A 58 6.41 -7.26 11.24
C ALA A 58 4.88 -7.42 11.24
N GLU A 59 4.26 -7.03 10.14
CA GLU A 59 2.81 -7.08 9.96
C GLU A 59 2.52 -7.61 8.56
N GLU A 60 1.57 -8.53 8.44
CA GLU A 60 1.05 -9.00 7.16
C GLU A 60 -0.47 -8.88 7.16
N VAL A 61 -1.02 -8.24 6.14
CA VAL A 61 -2.45 -7.96 6.03
C VAL A 61 -2.92 -8.32 4.63
N LEU A 62 -3.92 -9.20 4.54
CA LEU A 62 -4.62 -9.43 3.28
C LEU A 62 -5.58 -8.27 3.03
N LEU A 63 -5.33 -7.52 1.96
CA LEU A 63 -6.18 -6.42 1.55
C LEU A 63 -7.28 -6.95 0.61
N THR A 64 -8.50 -6.46 0.81
CA THR A 64 -9.70 -6.77 0.02
C THR A 64 -10.46 -5.47 -0.29
N PRO A 65 -11.52 -5.47 -1.12
CA PRO A 65 -12.33 -4.27 -1.36
C PRO A 65 -12.89 -3.62 -0.08
N GLU A 66 -13.08 -4.40 0.98
CA GLU A 66 -13.56 -3.94 2.29
C GLU A 66 -12.42 -3.49 3.22
N GLN A 67 -11.17 -3.82 2.90
CA GLN A 67 -10.01 -3.61 3.77
C GLN A 67 -8.83 -3.01 3.00
N HIS A 68 -8.64 -1.69 3.13
CA HIS A 68 -7.52 -0.97 2.52
C HIS A 68 -6.24 -1.05 3.35
N GLY A 69 -5.08 -0.93 2.71
CA GLY A 69 -3.79 -0.80 3.40
C GLY A 69 -3.45 0.66 3.69
N VAL A 70 -2.81 0.93 4.83
CA VAL A 70 -2.22 2.25 5.14
C VAL A 70 -0.72 2.08 5.31
N VAL A 71 0.02 2.86 4.52
CA VAL A 71 1.47 2.93 4.50
C VAL A 71 1.90 4.22 5.19
N GLU A 72 2.66 4.07 6.26
CA GLU A 72 3.25 5.19 7.00
C GLU A 72 4.47 5.77 6.27
N PRO A 73 4.73 7.09 6.42
CA PRO A 73 5.92 7.71 5.87
C PRO A 73 7.20 6.98 6.29
N GLN A 74 8.05 6.67 5.30
CA GLN A 74 9.38 6.07 5.50
C GLN A 74 9.39 4.70 6.19
N ILE A 75 8.26 4.01 6.33
CA ILE A 75 8.22 2.62 6.80
C ILE A 75 8.41 1.68 5.60
N GLU A 76 9.39 0.78 5.72
CA GLU A 76 9.64 -0.23 4.70
C GLU A 76 8.50 -1.24 4.62
N HIS A 77 8.01 -1.41 3.39
CA HIS A 77 6.92 -2.32 3.09
C HIS A 77 7.02 -2.85 1.67
N GLU A 78 6.22 -3.88 1.39
CA GLU A 78 6.05 -4.45 0.07
C GLU A 78 4.63 -5.01 -0.08
N VAL A 79 4.25 -5.30 -1.32
CA VAL A 79 3.02 -6.04 -1.63
C VAL A 79 3.33 -7.34 -2.37
N LYS A 80 2.52 -8.37 -2.16
CA LYS A 80 2.62 -9.64 -2.89
C LYS A 80 1.29 -9.98 -3.55
N LEU A 81 1.38 -10.40 -4.80
CA LEU A 81 0.27 -11.01 -5.51
C LEU A 81 -0.08 -12.35 -4.85
N VAL A 82 -1.37 -12.53 -4.58
CA VAL A 82 -1.94 -13.79 -4.05
C VAL A 82 -3.01 -14.37 -4.98
N GLY A 83 -3.24 -13.71 -6.12
CA GLY A 83 -4.24 -14.04 -7.13
C GLY A 83 -4.49 -12.84 -8.04
N PRO A 84 -5.53 -12.92 -8.91
CA PRO A 84 -6.00 -11.79 -9.69
C PRO A 84 -6.35 -10.60 -8.80
N VAL A 85 -6.01 -9.39 -9.23
CA VAL A 85 -6.23 -8.19 -8.41
C VAL A 85 -6.40 -6.96 -9.29
N ARG A 86 -7.20 -5.99 -8.83
CA ARG A 86 -7.20 -4.63 -9.33
C ARG A 86 -7.08 -3.69 -8.16
N PHE A 87 -6.07 -2.82 -8.15
CA PHE A 87 -5.84 -1.92 -7.02
C PHE A 87 -5.21 -0.61 -7.46
N GLN A 88 -5.28 0.40 -6.60
CA GLN A 88 -4.61 1.68 -6.79
C GLN A 88 -3.97 2.13 -5.47
N VAL A 89 -3.01 3.05 -5.58
CA VAL A 89 -2.39 3.69 -4.42
C VAL A 89 -2.65 5.18 -4.46
N ASP A 90 -3.26 5.69 -3.40
CA ASP A 90 -3.43 7.13 -3.16
C ASP A 90 -2.32 7.64 -2.25
N PHE A 91 -1.80 8.82 -2.55
CA PHE A 91 -0.78 9.49 -1.76
C PHE A 91 -1.33 10.75 -1.10
N HIS A 92 -1.04 10.89 0.19
CA HIS A 92 -1.47 12.00 1.03
C HIS A 92 -0.27 12.69 1.68
N ARG A 93 -0.36 14.01 1.89
CA ARG A 93 0.67 14.83 2.56
C ARG A 93 0.04 15.84 3.51
#